data_AF-A0A947JY65-F1
#
_entry.id   AF-A0A947JY65-F1
#
_cell.length_a   1.000
_cell.length_b   1.000
_cell.length_c   1.000
_cell.angle_alpha   90.00
_cell.angle_beta   90.00
_cell.angle_gamma   90.00
#
_symmetry.space_group_name_H-M   'P 1'
#
loop_
_entity.id
_entity.type
_entity.pdbx_description
1 polymer ?
#
loop_
_entity_poly.entity_id
_entity_poly.type
_entity_poly.pdbx_seq_one_letter_code
_entity_poly.pdbx_strand_id
1 'polypeptide(L)' 'TEVAQLIARAALDRQESRGAHFRSDFPKTDDKNWQRHLAYKNI' A
#
# COMPACT_ATOMS: atom_id res chain seq x y z
N THR A 1 -8.81 8.83 13.20
CA THR A 1 -9.54 9.58 12.16
C THR A 1 -9.62 8.72 10.92
N GLU A 2 -10.62 8.92 10.06
CA GLU A 2 -10.86 8.13 8.83
C GLU A 2 -9.60 8.08 7.93
N VAL A 3 -8.88 9.19 7.82
CA VAL A 3 -7.63 9.27 7.03
C VAL A 3 -6.55 8.31 7.54
N ALA A 4 -6.37 8.21 8.87
CA ALA A 4 -5.37 7.30 9.44
C ALA A 4 -5.71 5.82 9.15
N GLN A 5 -7.00 5.47 9.19
CA GLN A 5 -7.47 4.12 8.85
C GLN A 5 -7.29 3.81 7.37
N LEU A 6 -7.60 4.77 6.49
CA LEU A 6 -7.34 4.65 5.05
C LEU A 6 -5.86 4.41 4.75
N ILE A 7 -4.97 5.18 5.38
CA ILE A 7 -3.51 5.01 5.20
C ILE A 7 -3.07 3.62 5.69
N ALA A 8 -3.48 3.22 6.88
CA ALA A 8 -3.12 1.92 7.44
C ALA A 8 -3.64 0.76 6.58
N ARG A 9 -4.88 0.87 6.06
CA ARG A 9 -5.46 -0.14 5.18
C ARG A 9 -4.72 -0.23 3.84
N ALA A 10 -4.43 0.91 3.22
CA ALA A 10 -3.67 0.96 1.97
C ALA A 10 -2.26 0.37 2.12
N ALA A 11 -1.59 0.67 3.24
CA ALA A 11 -0.27 0.12 3.56
C ALA A 11 -0.32 -1.41 3.78
N LEU A 12 -1.38 -1.92 4.45
CA LEU A 12 -1.55 -3.35 4.69
C LEU A 12 -1.85 -4.13 3.41
N ASP A 13 -2.72 -3.60 2.56
CA ASP A 13 -3.11 -4.25 1.30
C ASP A 13 -1.94 -4.26 0.30
N ARG A 14 -1.11 -3.21 0.24
CA ARG A 14 0.05 -3.15 -0.67
C ARG A 14 1.18 -4.07 -0.20
N GLN A 15 1.41 -5.16 -0.93
CA GLN A 15 2.45 -6.16 -0.63
C GLN A 15 3.70 -5.98 -1.49
N GLU A 16 4.27 -4.78 -1.47
CA GLU A 16 5.57 -4.44 -2.04
C GLU A 16 6.18 -3.26 -1.29
N SER A 17 7.44 -2.94 -1.56
CA SER A 17 8.06 -1.68 -1.15
C SER A 17 8.24 -0.77 -2.34
N ARG A 18 7.76 0.49 -2.26
CA ARG A 18 7.87 1.49 -3.33
C ARG A 18 7.94 2.90 -2.77
N GLY A 19 8.97 3.63 -3.15
CA GLY A 19 9.17 5.02 -2.73
C GLY A 19 9.25 5.13 -1.20
N ALA A 20 8.39 5.96 -0.60
CA ALA A 20 8.34 6.16 0.85
C ALA A 20 7.66 5.00 1.63
N HIS A 21 6.99 4.07 0.94
CA HIS A 21 6.36 2.92 1.58
C HIS A 21 7.32 1.73 1.57
N PHE A 22 7.89 1.40 2.74
CA PHE A 22 8.77 0.25 2.92
C PHE A 22 8.11 -0.81 3.82
N ARG A 23 8.28 -2.07 3.43
CA ARG A 23 7.78 -3.26 4.11
C ARG A 23 8.88 -4.31 4.18
N SER A 24 9.29 -4.70 5.39
CA SER A 24 10.35 -5.71 5.57
C SER A 24 9.92 -7.11 5.10
N ASP A 25 8.63 -7.41 5.13
CA ASP A 25 8.03 -8.65 4.63
C ASP A 25 7.86 -8.67 3.10
N PHE A 26 7.89 -7.51 2.45
CA PHE A 26 7.88 -7.34 0.99
C PHE A 26 8.89 -6.27 0.56
N PRO A 27 10.21 -6.52 0.69
CA PRO A 27 11.24 -5.47 0.62
C PRO A 27 11.52 -4.94 -0.79
N LYS A 28 10.97 -5.59 -1.83
CA LYS A 28 11.23 -5.25 -3.23
C LYS A 28 10.01 -4.58 -3.86
N THR A 29 10.26 -3.75 -4.85
CA THR A 29 9.24 -3.30 -5.81
C THR A 29 8.77 -4.47 -6.66
N ASP A 30 7.47 -4.55 -6.94
CA ASP A 30 6.86 -5.57 -7.77
C ASP A 30 5.89 -4.93 -8.77
N ASP A 31 6.45 -4.45 -9.88
CA ASP A 31 5.67 -3.81 -10.95
C ASP A 31 4.63 -4.73 -11.59
N LYS A 32 4.85 -6.06 -11.57
CA LYS A 32 3.94 -7.01 -12.19
C LYS A 32 2.58 -7.01 -11.50
N ASN A 33 2.54 -6.87 -10.18
CA ASN A 33 1.30 -6.93 -9.40
C ASN A 33 0.83 -5.54 -8.88
N TRP A 34 1.76 -4.59 -8.74
CA TRP A 34 1.54 -3.36 -7.97
C TRP A 34 1.78 -2.04 -8.70
N GLN A 35 2.06 -2.07 -10.00
CA GLN A 35 2.11 -0.85 -10.83
C GLN A 35 0.70 -0.27 -11.10
N ARG A 36 0.00 0.09 -10.02
CA ARG A 36 -1.35 0.62 -9.97
C ARG A 36 -1.60 1.42 -8.70
N HIS A 37 -2.60 2.27 -8.73
CA HIS A 37 -3.11 2.97 -7.55
C HIS A 37 -4.09 2.11 -6.77
N LEU A 38 -4.10 2.27 -5.45
CA LEU A 38 -5.14 1.73 -4.58
C LEU A 38 -6.19 2.82 -4.37
N ALA A 39 -7.45 2.50 -4.64
CA ALA A 39 -8.59 3.38 -4.44
C ALA A 39 -9.64 2.64 -3.61
N TYR A 40 -10.19 3.32 -2.62
CA TYR A 40 -11.17 2.77 -1.69
C TYR A 40 -12.44 3.60 -1.76
N LYS A 41 -13.59 2.93 -1.64
CA LYS A 41 -14.89 3.58 -1.50
C LYS A 41 -15.45 3.20 -0.14
N ASN A 42 -15.99 4.18 0.58
CA ASN A 42 -16.68 4.00 1.86
C ASN A 42 -15.78 3.33 2.93
N ILE A 43 -14.76 4.08 3.40
CA ILE A 43 -13.98 3.73 4.60
C ILE A 43 -14.62 4.35 5.82
#